data_AF-A0A2Z5YLW5-F1
#
_entry.id   AF-A0A2Z5YLW5-F1
#
_cell.length_a   1.000
_cell.length_b   1.000
_cell.length_c   1.000
_cell.angle_alpha   90.00
_cell.angle_beta   90.00
_cell.angle_gamma   90.00
#
_symmetry.space_group_name_H-M   'P 1'
#
loop_
_entity.id
_entity.type
_entity.pdbx_description
1 polymer ?
#
loop_
_entity_poly.entity_id
_entity_poly.type
_entity_poly.pdbx_seq_one_letter_code
_entity_poly.pdbx_strand_id
1 'polypeptide(L)' 'MGRGRAKAKQTKVARELKYSSPQTDFQRLQRELSGASPDTSDQVDDTEDSWDDEESWRR' A
#
# COMPACT_ATOMS: atom_id res chain seq x y z
N MET A 1 33.13 -11.13 -12.59
CA MET A 1 32.88 -12.01 -11.42
C MET A 1 31.97 -11.43 -10.31
N GLY A 2 31.42 -10.20 -10.40
CA GLY A 2 30.64 -9.60 -9.29
C GLY A 2 29.11 -9.74 -9.32
N ARG A 3 28.51 -10.18 -10.44
CA ARG A 3 27.06 -10.17 -10.65
C ARG A 3 26.28 -11.12 -9.73
N GLY A 4 26.82 -12.30 -9.40
CA GLY A 4 26.14 -13.29 -8.56
C GLY A 4 25.89 -12.80 -7.13
N ARG A 5 26.86 -12.06 -6.55
CA ARG A 5 26.73 -11.48 -5.21
C ARG A 5 25.71 -10.35 -5.16
N ALA A 6 25.71 -9.48 -6.17
CA ALA A 6 24.71 -8.42 -6.29
C ALA A 6 23.30 -9.00 -6.44
N LYS A 7 23.13 -10.02 -7.30
CA LYS A 7 21.85 -10.71 -7.48
C LYS A 7 21.36 -11.34 -6.18
N ALA A 8 22.23 -12.03 -5.45
CA ALA A 8 21.88 -12.62 -4.15
C ALA A 8 21.43 -11.56 -3.12
N LYS A 9 22.15 -10.43 -3.03
CA LYS A 9 21.76 -9.31 -2.16
C LYS A 9 20.39 -8.75 -2.54
N GLN A 10 20.15 -8.51 -3.82
CA GLN A 10 18.87 -8.00 -4.30
C GLN A 10 17.71 -8.97 -4.03
N THR A 11 17.90 -10.27 -4.24
CA THR A 11 16.86 -11.27 -3.93
C THR A 11 16.54 -11.34 -2.44
N LYS A 12 17.54 -11.13 -1.57
CA LYS A 12 17.33 -11.09 -0.12
C LYS A 12 16.49 -9.87 0.26
N VAL A 13 16.87 -8.68 -0.22
CA VAL A 13 16.14 -7.43 0.03
C VAL A 13 14.71 -7.52 -0.51
N ALA A 14 14.52 -8.01 -1.73
CA ALA A 14 13.19 -8.16 -2.32
C ALA A 14 12.30 -9.12 -1.52
N ARG A 15 12.86 -10.23 -0.99
CA ARG A 15 12.12 -11.15 -0.13
C ARG A 15 11.75 -10.47 1.20
N GLU A 16 12.70 -9.75 1.80
CA GLU A 16 12.45 -9.00 3.02
C GLU A 16 11.31 -8.00 2.81
N LEU A 17 11.33 -7.21 1.73
CA LEU A 17 10.24 -6.27 1.42
C LEU A 17 8.90 -6.95 1.13
N LYS A 18 8.92 -8.08 0.41
CA LYS A 18 7.68 -8.80 0.04
C LYS A 18 7.00 -9.45 1.25
N TYR A 19 7.78 -9.94 2.20
CA TYR A 19 7.28 -10.73 3.33
C TYR A 19 7.47 -10.04 4.68
N SER A 20 8.03 -8.83 4.72
CA SER A 20 7.98 -7.98 5.91
C SER A 20 6.54 -7.52 6.09
N SER A 21 5.88 -8.04 7.11
CA SER A 21 4.67 -7.38 7.61
C SER A 21 5.11 -6.05 8.22
N PRO A 22 4.56 -4.91 7.78
CA PRO A 22 4.71 -3.67 8.53
C PRO A 22 4.23 -3.91 9.96
N GLN A 23 4.98 -3.42 10.94
CA GLN A 23 4.50 -3.34 12.32
C GLN A 23 3.50 -2.19 12.38
N THR A 24 2.21 -2.50 12.25
CA THR A 24 1.15 -1.49 12.34
C THR A 24 0.86 -1.17 13.80
N ASP A 25 0.94 0.12 14.17
CA ASP A 25 0.51 0.58 15.49
C ASP A 25 -1.03 0.61 15.54
N PHE A 26 -1.61 -0.48 16.06
CA PHE A 26 -3.06 -0.62 16.22
C PHE A 26 -3.68 0.45 17.13
N GLN A 27 -2.93 0.99 18.09
CA GLN A 27 -3.42 2.05 18.98
C GLN A 27 -3.60 3.37 18.22
N ARG A 28 -2.67 3.68 17.31
CA ARG A 28 -2.79 4.85 16.43
C ARG A 28 -3.95 4.68 15.45
N LEU A 29 -4.07 3.52 14.82
CA LEU A 29 -5.14 3.21 13.87
C LEU A 29 -6.52 3.31 14.52
N GLN A 30 -6.68 2.76 15.72
CA GLN A 30 -7.94 2.83 16.47
C GLN A 30 -8.31 4.28 16.78
N ARG A 31 -7.35 5.12 17.19
CA ARG A 31 -7.60 6.55 17.44
C ARG A 31 -8.09 7.28 16.19
N GLU A 32 -7.47 7.02 15.04
CA GLU A 32 -7.87 7.61 13.76
C GLU A 32 -9.29 7.20 13.35
N LEU A 33 -9.60 5.90 13.43
CA LEU A 33 -10.95 5.37 13.17
C LEU A 33 -12.01 5.93 14.13
N SER A 34 -11.69 6.06 15.42
CA SER A 34 -12.61 6.60 16.42
C SER A 34 -12.73 8.14 16.38
N GLY A 35 -11.73 8.82 15.80
CA GLY A 35 -11.64 10.28 15.73
C GLY A 35 -12.18 10.87 14.43
N ALA A 36 -12.38 10.05 13.39
CA ALA A 36 -13.10 10.39 12.18
C ALA A 36 -14.61 10.53 12.49
N SER A 37 -14.98 11.64 13.12
CA SER A 37 -16.37 12.09 13.17
C SER A 37 -16.84 12.42 11.73
N PRO A 38 -18.12 12.21 11.38
CA PRO A 38 -18.64 12.21 10.00
C PRO A 38 -18.67 13.58 9.30
N ASP A 39 -17.89 14.56 9.72
CA ASP A 39 -17.84 15.90 9.10
C ASP A 39 -16.89 15.98 7.88
N THR A 40 -16.30 14.86 7.47
CA THR A 40 -15.34 14.78 6.35
C THR A 40 -15.73 13.75 5.27
N SER A 41 -16.98 13.30 5.26
CA SER A 41 -17.52 12.39 4.23
C SER A 41 -17.77 13.05 2.87
N ASP A 42 -17.47 14.35 2.71
CA ASP A 42 -17.69 15.10 1.46
C ASP A 42 -16.52 15.01 0.45
N GLN A 43 -15.49 14.19 0.69
CA GLN A 43 -14.34 14.03 -0.25
C GLN A 43 -14.12 12.61 -0.77
N VAL A 44 -15.14 11.75 -0.77
CA VAL A 44 -15.04 10.39 -1.32
C VAL A 44 -15.51 10.27 -2.78
N ASP A 45 -15.85 11.39 -3.43
CA ASP A 45 -16.31 11.43 -4.83
C ASP A 45 -15.16 11.26 -5.86
N ASP A 46 -13.91 11.51 -5.47
CA ASP A 46 -12.76 11.50 -6.40
C ASP A 46 -12.15 10.10 -6.64
N THR A 47 -12.67 9.05 -5.97
CA THR A 47 -12.13 7.68 -6.09
C THR A 47 -12.85 6.82 -7.13
N GLU A 48 -13.99 7.27 -7.67
CA GLU A 48 -14.74 6.49 -8.67
C GLU A 48 -14.06 6.49 -10.05
N ASP A 49 -13.37 7.58 -10.44
CA ASP A 49 -12.67 7.73 -11.73
C ASP A 49 -11.47 6.78 -11.91
N SER A 50 -10.86 6.32 -10.80
CA SER A 50 -9.70 5.42 -10.87
C SER A 50 -10.05 3.97 -11.24
N TRP A 51 -11.31 3.55 -11.06
CA TRP A 51 -11.73 2.17 -11.37
C TRP A 51 -12.13 2.01 -12.83
N ASP A 52 -12.60 3.09 -13.48
CA ASP A 52 -12.96 3.11 -14.90
C ASP A 52 -11.74 2.96 -15.83
N ASP A 53 -10.58 3.55 -15.48
CA ASP A 53 -9.35 3.41 -16.30
C ASP A 53 -8.87 1.95 -16.35
N GLU A 54 -9.00 1.21 -15.24
CA GLU A 54 -8.65 -0.21 -15.13
C GLU A 54 -9.52 -1.15 -16.00
N GLU A 55 -10.74 -0.73 -16.35
CA GLU A 55 -11.66 -1.49 -17.19
C GLU A 55 -11.43 -1.19 -18.69
N SER A 56 -11.00 0.02 -19.02
CA SER A 56 -10.53 0.43 -20.35
C SER A 56 -9.33 -0.40 -20.84
N TRP A 57 -8.36 -0.69 -19.97
CA TRP A 57 -7.18 -1.51 -20.31
C TRP A 57 -7.47 -3.01 -20.45
N ARG A 58 -8.63 -3.48 -19.98
CA ARG A 58 -9.02 -4.90 -20.02
C ARG A 58 -9.83 -5.26 -21.27
N ARG A 59 -10.22 -4.28 -22.10
CA ARG A 59 -11.07 -4.48 -23.28
C ARG A 59 -10.29 -4.66 -24.59
#